data_AF-A0A1F7G9Z9-F1
#
_entry.id   AF-A0A1F7G9Z9-F1
#
_cell.length_a   1.000
_cell.length_b   1.000
_cell.length_c   1.000
_cell.angle_alpha   90.00
_cell.angle_beta   90.00
_cell.angle_gamma   90.00
#
_symmetry.space_group_name_H-M   'P 1'
#
loop_
_entity.id
_entity.type
_entity.pdbx_description
1 polymer ?
#
loop_
_entity_poly.entity_id
_entity_poly.type
_entity_poly.pdbx_seq_one_letter_code
_entity_poly.pdbx_strand_id
1 'polypeptide(L)'
;MKEEFENIFSILKNGSQEEVKVAKKKLDKLWHGDSESFKKHAPIALKQLGEFDVIQNPKNQEAFISGLNLFFLALSDEHFKKLKDFVLKVICHQNGHVREQMRKTADWMYISLSSRIHPFVWPRGKKLTQKQIEEQEEAKKEFAEYLSDIESLMEKYYERSYGRVKYVSSLKPSVYKSLQLLLSDLTRGNLHKNLHTPPPVILAKREEIEKELSVLIKKTKSDITLDEIQDIIYEETDFEDLNDIIRAFDMGSPYELQNIIETLNEAWNYFPHRVLNGLCPAEIAHQSKQAKLLN
;
A
#
# COMPACT_ATOMS: atom_id res chain seq x y z
N MET A 1 -1.18 2.02 -34.68
CA MET A 1 -0.72 2.13 -33.28
C MET A 1 -0.25 0.80 -32.68
N LYS A 2 -1.06 -0.27 -32.67
CA LYS A 2 -0.63 -1.58 -32.12
C LYS A 2 0.71 -2.08 -32.70
N GLU A 3 0.80 -2.20 -34.03
CA GLU A 3 2.03 -2.61 -34.73
C GLU A 3 3.21 -1.66 -34.46
N GLU A 4 2.93 -0.38 -34.28
CA GLU A 4 3.96 0.61 -33.96
C GLU A 4 4.53 0.40 -32.56
N PHE A 5 3.69 0.06 -31.58
CA PHE A 5 4.15 -0.31 -30.25
C PHE A 5 4.98 -1.60 -30.29
N GLU A 6 4.55 -2.62 -31.02
CA GLU A 6 5.34 -3.86 -31.18
C GLU A 6 6.72 -3.58 -31.77
N ASN A 7 6.78 -2.73 -32.81
CA ASN A 7 8.04 -2.31 -33.39
C ASN A 7 8.91 -1.50 -32.41
N ILE A 8 8.32 -0.56 -31.67
CA ILE A 8 9.02 0.21 -30.64
C ILE A 8 9.59 -0.74 -29.58
N PHE A 9 8.80 -1.68 -29.06
CA PHE A 9 9.29 -2.63 -28.07
C PHE A 9 10.39 -3.54 -28.62
N SER A 10 10.28 -3.98 -29.87
CA SER A 10 11.36 -4.73 -30.54
C SER A 10 12.68 -3.94 -30.54
N ILE A 11 12.62 -2.65 -30.89
CA ILE A 11 13.78 -1.75 -30.87
C ILE A 11 14.30 -1.54 -29.45
N LEU A 12 13.43 -1.34 -28.45
CA LEU A 12 13.86 -1.16 -27.06
C LEU A 12 14.63 -2.39 -26.53
N LYS A 13 14.17 -3.60 -26.90
CA LYS A 13 14.77 -4.87 -26.48
C LYS A 13 16.10 -5.17 -27.17
N ASN A 14 16.24 -4.82 -28.46
CA ASN A 14 17.34 -5.34 -29.30
C ASN A 14 18.16 -4.26 -30.03
N GLY A 15 17.65 -3.04 -30.12
CA GLY A 15 18.25 -1.97 -30.92
C GLY A 15 19.49 -1.33 -30.28
N SER A 16 20.24 -0.62 -31.12
CA SER A 16 21.33 0.28 -30.72
C SER A 16 20.83 1.44 -29.86
N GLN A 17 21.74 2.17 -29.21
CA GLN A 17 21.39 3.31 -28.36
C GLN A 17 20.74 4.44 -29.17
N GLU A 18 21.16 4.63 -30.42
CA GLU A 18 20.61 5.59 -31.36
C GLU A 18 19.17 5.23 -31.74
N GLU A 19 18.91 3.97 -32.10
CA GLU A 19 17.58 3.47 -32.42
C GLU A 19 16.64 3.56 -31.22
N VAL A 20 17.12 3.19 -30.02
CA VAL A 20 16.37 3.33 -28.76
C VAL A 20 15.96 4.79 -28.53
N LYS A 21 16.87 5.76 -28.73
CA LYS A 21 16.54 7.19 -28.59
C LYS A 21 15.45 7.62 -29.57
N VAL A 22 15.51 7.15 -30.82
CA VAL A 22 14.49 7.44 -31.84
C VAL A 22 13.16 6.80 -31.46
N ALA A 23 13.16 5.55 -31.00
CA ALA A 23 11.96 4.82 -30.58
C ALA A 23 11.27 5.51 -29.38
N LYS A 24 12.03 5.95 -28.37
CA LYS A 24 11.49 6.71 -27.23
C LYS A 24 10.85 8.03 -27.66
N LYS A 25 11.52 8.80 -28.53
CA LYS A 25 10.94 10.03 -29.11
C LYS A 25 9.67 9.75 -29.90
N LYS A 26 9.60 8.63 -30.62
CA LYS A 26 8.39 8.22 -31.33
C LYS A 26 7.26 7.91 -30.33
N LEU A 27 7.56 7.21 -29.24
CA LEU A 27 6.58 6.92 -28.20
C LEU A 27 6.00 8.20 -27.58
N ASP A 28 6.86 9.17 -27.26
CA ASP A 28 6.42 10.48 -26.76
C ASP A 28 5.51 11.20 -27.76
N LYS A 29 5.84 11.18 -29.05
CA LYS A 29 5.00 11.77 -30.10
C LYS A 29 3.63 11.10 -30.19
N LEU A 30 3.56 9.78 -30.05
CA LEU A 30 2.29 9.04 -30.08
C LEU A 30 1.39 9.45 -28.91
N TRP A 31 1.95 9.58 -27.71
CA TRP A 31 1.21 10.04 -26.53
C TRP A 31 0.67 11.47 -26.69
N HIS A 32 1.51 12.41 -27.12
CA HIS A 32 1.09 13.82 -27.25
C HIS A 32 0.21 14.08 -28.49
N GLY A 33 0.24 13.18 -29.48
CA GLY A 33 -0.59 13.30 -30.69
C GLY A 33 -2.02 12.81 -30.47
N ASP A 34 -2.20 11.64 -29.84
CA ASP A 34 -3.51 11.06 -29.56
C ASP A 34 -3.44 10.17 -28.31
N SER A 35 -3.60 10.80 -27.13
CA SER A 35 -3.51 10.11 -25.85
C SER A 35 -4.61 9.08 -25.63
N GLU A 36 -5.79 9.29 -26.20
CA GLU A 36 -6.93 8.38 -26.06
C GLU A 36 -6.70 7.10 -26.87
N SER A 37 -6.25 7.23 -28.12
CA SER A 37 -5.80 6.06 -28.89
C SER A 37 -4.60 5.38 -28.22
N PHE A 38 -3.67 6.13 -27.63
CA PHE A 38 -2.54 5.56 -26.89
C PHE A 38 -3.04 4.66 -25.76
N LYS A 39 -3.88 5.18 -24.86
CA LYS A 39 -4.44 4.42 -23.72
C LYS A 39 -5.18 3.17 -24.19
N LYS A 40 -6.01 3.29 -25.24
CA LYS A 40 -6.74 2.15 -25.83
C LYS A 40 -5.82 1.00 -26.25
N HIS A 41 -4.61 1.31 -26.73
CA HIS A 41 -3.65 0.30 -27.19
C HIS A 41 -2.54 -0.01 -26.17
N ALA A 42 -2.46 0.73 -25.07
CA ALA A 42 -1.46 0.56 -24.02
C ALA A 42 -1.42 -0.85 -23.40
N PRO A 43 -2.54 -1.61 -23.26
CA PRO A 43 -2.51 -2.97 -22.71
C PRO A 43 -1.57 -3.94 -23.43
N ILE A 44 -1.11 -3.63 -24.65
CA ILE A 44 -0.06 -4.40 -25.32
C ILE A 44 1.22 -4.49 -24.49
N ALA A 45 1.56 -3.44 -23.73
CA ALA A 45 2.75 -3.41 -22.88
C ALA A 45 2.71 -4.51 -21.83
N LEU A 46 1.52 -4.89 -21.33
CA LEU A 46 1.34 -5.96 -20.35
C LEU A 46 1.77 -7.33 -20.87
N LYS A 47 1.73 -7.55 -22.20
CA LYS A 47 2.28 -8.76 -22.82
C LYS A 47 3.80 -8.70 -22.87
N GLN A 48 4.33 -7.52 -23.17
CA GLN A 48 5.77 -7.29 -23.30
C GLN A 48 6.52 -7.43 -21.97
N LEU A 49 5.87 -7.20 -20.82
CA LEU A 49 6.49 -7.41 -19.50
C LEU A 49 7.04 -8.83 -19.32
N GLY A 50 6.37 -9.84 -19.89
CA GLY A 50 6.80 -11.24 -19.82
C GLY A 50 8.08 -11.55 -20.59
N GLU A 51 8.49 -10.68 -21.51
CA GLU A 51 9.68 -10.84 -22.33
C GLU A 51 10.92 -10.18 -21.71
N PHE A 52 10.78 -9.53 -20.56
CA PHE A 52 11.87 -8.77 -19.92
C PHE A 52 13.12 -9.62 -19.65
N ASP A 53 12.94 -10.86 -19.18
CA ASP A 53 14.07 -11.74 -18.83
C ASP A 53 14.84 -12.25 -20.05
N VAL A 54 14.23 -12.18 -21.24
CA VAL A 54 14.86 -12.61 -22.50
C VAL A 54 15.83 -11.54 -23.04
N ILE A 55 15.71 -10.29 -22.58
CA ILE A 55 16.55 -9.18 -22.98
C ILE A 55 17.97 -9.37 -22.41
N GLN A 56 18.92 -9.72 -23.29
CA GLN A 56 20.28 -10.10 -22.89
C GLN A 56 21.12 -8.94 -22.34
N ASN A 57 20.96 -7.74 -22.92
CA ASN A 57 21.80 -6.60 -22.60
C ASN A 57 21.16 -5.75 -21.47
N PRO A 58 21.84 -5.53 -20.34
CA PRO A 58 21.32 -4.67 -19.27
C PRO A 58 20.98 -3.25 -19.70
N LYS A 59 21.68 -2.69 -20.70
CA LYS A 59 21.33 -1.37 -21.25
C LYS A 59 20.00 -1.39 -22.01
N ASN A 60 19.67 -2.50 -22.67
CA ASN A 60 18.38 -2.68 -23.33
C ASN A 60 17.28 -3.00 -22.32
N GLN A 61 17.58 -3.70 -21.22
CA GLN A 61 16.66 -3.85 -20.10
C GLN A 61 16.30 -2.48 -19.50
N GLU A 62 17.29 -1.62 -19.26
CA GLU A 62 17.08 -0.23 -18.83
C GLU A 62 16.26 0.57 -19.86
N ALA A 63 16.60 0.45 -21.14
CA ALA A 63 15.87 1.12 -22.22
C ALA A 63 14.39 0.68 -22.29
N PHE A 64 14.14 -0.62 -22.17
CA PHE A 64 12.81 -1.21 -22.13
C PHE A 64 12.00 -0.67 -20.96
N ILE A 65 12.53 -0.72 -19.73
CA ILE A 65 11.86 -0.19 -18.53
C ILE A 65 11.56 1.29 -18.69
N SER A 66 12.54 2.08 -19.13
CA SER A 66 12.35 3.51 -19.38
C SER A 66 11.26 3.78 -20.44
N GLY A 67 11.16 2.94 -21.46
CA GLY A 67 10.09 3.02 -22.46
C GLY A 67 8.71 2.67 -21.91
N LEU A 68 8.61 2.02 -20.74
CA LEU A 68 7.33 1.71 -20.09
C LEU A 68 6.72 2.90 -19.34
N ASN A 69 7.41 4.03 -19.18
CA ASN A 69 6.93 5.18 -18.39
C ASN A 69 5.50 5.62 -18.74
N LEU A 70 5.23 5.88 -20.02
CA LEU A 70 3.90 6.32 -20.48
C LEU A 70 2.85 5.21 -20.39
N PHE A 71 3.28 3.95 -20.46
CA PHE A 71 2.40 2.80 -20.28
C PHE A 71 2.02 2.61 -18.81
N PHE A 72 2.94 2.83 -17.88
CA PHE A 72 2.63 2.83 -16.45
C PHE A 72 1.62 3.94 -16.13
N LEU A 73 1.86 5.17 -16.60
CA LEU A 73 0.89 6.25 -16.49
C LEU A 73 -0.51 5.86 -17.03
N ALA A 74 -0.56 5.20 -18.18
CA ALA A 74 -1.83 4.83 -18.81
C ALA A 74 -2.55 3.64 -18.16
N LEU A 75 -1.83 2.75 -17.46
CA LEU A 75 -2.35 1.44 -17.05
C LEU A 75 -2.35 1.22 -15.53
N SER A 76 -1.73 2.10 -14.74
CA SER A 76 -1.58 1.88 -13.29
C SER A 76 -2.88 1.78 -12.52
N ASP A 77 -3.96 2.43 -12.97
CA ASP A 77 -5.26 2.33 -12.29
C ASP A 77 -5.94 0.99 -12.56
N GLU A 78 -6.00 0.54 -13.81
CA GLU A 78 -6.74 -0.68 -14.21
C GLU A 78 -5.94 -1.98 -14.07
N HIS A 79 -4.61 -1.87 -14.05
CA HIS A 79 -3.70 -3.03 -14.07
C HIS A 79 -2.64 -2.96 -12.98
N PHE A 80 -2.98 -2.31 -11.86
CA PHE A 80 -2.08 -2.07 -10.73
C PHE A 80 -1.31 -3.33 -10.31
N LYS A 81 -2.03 -4.41 -9.99
CA LYS A 81 -1.42 -5.67 -9.52
C LYS A 81 -0.36 -6.22 -10.48
N LYS A 82 -0.65 -6.25 -11.78
CA LYS A 82 0.28 -6.79 -12.78
C LYS A 82 1.55 -5.93 -12.92
N LEU A 83 1.39 -4.61 -12.80
CA LEU A 83 2.51 -3.68 -12.81
C LEU A 83 3.31 -3.75 -11.49
N LYS A 84 2.63 -3.88 -10.35
CA LYS A 84 3.21 -4.12 -9.02
C LYS A 84 4.13 -5.33 -9.04
N ASP A 85 3.63 -6.47 -9.49
CA ASP A 85 4.39 -7.72 -9.55
C ASP A 85 5.63 -7.57 -10.44
N PHE A 86 5.51 -6.85 -11.55
CA PHE A 86 6.65 -6.54 -12.42
C PHE A 86 7.67 -5.63 -11.73
N VAL A 87 7.25 -4.57 -11.04
CA VAL A 87 8.16 -3.70 -10.28
C VAL A 87 8.89 -4.48 -9.20
N LEU A 88 8.18 -5.27 -8.39
CA LEU A 88 8.76 -6.06 -7.29
C LEU A 88 9.77 -7.09 -7.81
N LYS A 89 9.52 -7.68 -8.98
CA LYS A 89 10.48 -8.55 -9.66
C LYS A 89 11.73 -7.79 -10.11
N VAL A 90 11.57 -6.69 -10.85
CA VAL A 90 12.68 -5.99 -11.50
C VAL A 90 13.50 -5.15 -10.52
N ILE A 91 12.91 -4.62 -9.44
CA ILE A 91 13.65 -3.91 -8.39
C ILE A 91 14.62 -4.85 -7.64
N CYS A 92 14.47 -6.16 -7.76
CA CYS A 92 15.40 -7.16 -7.23
C CYS A 92 16.51 -7.57 -8.22
N HIS A 93 16.57 -6.95 -9.40
CA HIS A 93 17.53 -7.31 -10.44
C HIS A 93 19.00 -7.10 -10.01
N GLN A 94 19.93 -7.90 -10.51
CA GLN A 94 21.36 -7.82 -10.12
C GLN A 94 22.03 -6.50 -10.55
N ASN A 95 21.68 -6.00 -11.74
CA ASN A 95 22.21 -4.74 -12.27
C ASN A 95 21.55 -3.53 -11.60
N GLY A 96 22.36 -2.65 -11.00
CA GLY A 96 21.89 -1.46 -10.28
C GLY A 96 21.22 -0.39 -11.16
N HIS A 97 21.64 -0.23 -12.41
CA HIS A 97 21.01 0.71 -13.35
C HIS A 97 19.59 0.27 -13.72
N VAL A 98 19.40 -1.03 -13.91
CA VAL A 98 18.09 -1.63 -14.16
C VAL A 98 17.15 -1.40 -12.97
N ARG A 99 17.63 -1.62 -11.73
CA ARG A 99 16.85 -1.33 -10.51
C ARG A 99 16.47 0.14 -10.41
N GLU A 100 17.43 1.04 -10.60
CA GLU A 100 17.21 2.48 -10.50
C GLU A 100 16.21 2.97 -11.56
N GLN A 101 16.29 2.44 -12.78
CA GLN A 101 15.33 2.78 -13.81
C GLN A 101 13.93 2.24 -13.50
N MET A 102 13.82 1.05 -12.91
CA MET A 102 12.53 0.51 -12.46
C MET A 102 11.93 1.37 -11.35
N ARG A 103 12.73 1.78 -10.36
CA ARG A 103 12.29 2.69 -9.29
C ARG A 103 11.69 3.97 -9.86
N LYS A 104 12.38 4.62 -10.82
CA LYS A 104 11.88 5.83 -11.49
C LYS A 104 10.57 5.60 -12.23
N THR A 105 10.45 4.48 -12.94
CA THR A 105 9.23 4.13 -13.68
C THR A 105 8.06 3.80 -12.74
N ALA A 106 8.34 3.23 -11.56
CA ALA A 106 7.34 2.94 -10.53
C ALA A 106 6.73 4.20 -9.88
N ASP A 107 7.30 5.39 -10.10
CA ASP A 107 6.74 6.67 -9.64
C ASP A 107 5.28 6.87 -10.12
N TRP A 108 4.95 6.39 -11.30
CA TRP A 108 3.59 6.42 -11.83
C TRP A 108 2.60 5.58 -11.02
N MET A 109 3.06 4.51 -10.37
CA MET A 109 2.22 3.73 -9.46
C MET A 109 1.90 4.53 -8.18
N TYR A 110 2.87 5.27 -7.65
CA TYR A 110 2.63 6.20 -6.55
C TYR A 110 1.61 7.28 -6.97
N ILE A 111 1.77 7.87 -8.16
CA ILE A 111 0.83 8.88 -8.67
C ILE A 111 -0.59 8.30 -8.76
N SER A 112 -0.75 7.12 -9.37
CA SER A 112 -2.02 6.38 -9.43
C SER A 112 -2.65 6.21 -8.05
N LEU A 113 -1.94 5.58 -7.11
CA LEU A 113 -2.43 5.34 -5.76
C LEU A 113 -2.77 6.64 -5.04
N SER A 114 -1.88 7.64 -5.08
CA SER A 114 -2.08 8.92 -4.41
C SER A 114 -3.34 9.62 -4.89
N SER A 115 -3.61 9.56 -6.20
CA SER A 115 -4.78 10.20 -6.81
C SER A 115 -6.09 9.49 -6.51
N ARG A 116 -6.07 8.16 -6.32
CA ARG A 116 -7.25 7.38 -5.93
C ARG A 116 -7.51 7.40 -4.44
N ILE A 117 -6.46 7.44 -3.61
CA ILE A 117 -6.56 7.58 -2.15
C ILE A 117 -6.98 9.02 -1.78
N HIS A 118 -6.47 10.03 -2.51
CA HIS A 118 -6.81 11.44 -2.30
C HIS A 118 -7.33 12.07 -3.59
N PRO A 119 -8.54 11.70 -4.03
CA PRO A 119 -9.10 12.23 -5.25
C PRO A 119 -9.25 13.74 -5.16
N PHE A 120 -8.88 14.43 -6.24
CA PHE A 120 -9.09 15.87 -6.35
C PHE A 120 -10.59 16.15 -6.41
N VAL A 121 -11.09 16.94 -5.45
CA VAL A 121 -12.51 17.33 -5.40
C VAL A 121 -12.63 18.85 -5.43
N TRP A 122 -13.45 19.35 -6.36
CA TRP A 122 -13.82 20.76 -6.46
C TRP A 122 -15.35 20.93 -6.48
N PRO A 123 -15.92 21.88 -5.73
CA PRO A 123 -15.26 22.74 -4.74
C PRO A 123 -14.76 21.94 -3.52
N ARG A 124 -13.80 22.51 -2.79
CA ARG A 124 -13.22 21.89 -1.59
C ARG A 124 -14.32 21.56 -0.58
N GLY A 125 -14.36 20.33 -0.09
CA GLY A 125 -15.38 19.85 0.85
C GLY A 125 -16.63 19.24 0.21
N LYS A 126 -16.72 19.19 -1.13
CA LYS A 126 -17.72 18.35 -1.80
C LYS A 126 -17.50 16.88 -1.41
N LYS A 127 -18.58 16.19 -1.06
CA LYS A 127 -18.54 14.76 -0.72
C LYS A 127 -18.10 13.94 -1.93
N LEU A 128 -17.36 12.87 -1.66
CA LEU A 128 -16.99 11.89 -2.67
C LEU A 128 -18.24 11.19 -3.22
N THR A 129 -18.21 10.85 -4.50
CA THR A 129 -19.23 9.96 -5.08
C THR A 129 -19.01 8.54 -4.56
N GLN A 130 -20.04 7.70 -4.63
CA GLN A 130 -19.92 6.29 -4.26
C GLN A 130 -18.78 5.58 -5.00
N LYS A 131 -18.66 5.83 -6.31
CA LYS A 131 -17.56 5.32 -7.13
C LYS A 131 -16.18 5.75 -6.61
N GLN A 132 -16.02 7.03 -6.23
CA GLN A 132 -14.75 7.52 -5.67
C GLN A 132 -14.43 6.91 -4.31
N ILE A 133 -15.45 6.61 -3.49
CA ILE A 133 -15.26 5.93 -2.21
C ILE A 133 -14.79 4.49 -2.44
N GLU A 134 -15.42 3.77 -3.37
CA GLU A 134 -15.01 2.41 -3.75
C GLU A 134 -13.58 2.36 -4.30
N GLU A 135 -13.25 3.26 -5.23
CA GLU A 135 -11.90 3.40 -5.79
C GLU A 135 -10.87 3.76 -4.70
N GLN A 136 -11.24 4.60 -3.73
CA GLN A 136 -10.39 4.96 -2.61
C GLN A 136 -10.10 3.76 -1.70
N GLU A 137 -11.12 2.96 -1.35
CA GLU A 137 -10.94 1.78 -0.51
C GLU A 137 -10.12 0.68 -1.23
N GLU A 138 -10.34 0.49 -2.53
CA GLU A 138 -9.52 -0.41 -3.34
C GLU A 138 -8.06 0.05 -3.38
N ALA A 139 -7.81 1.34 -3.65
CA ALA A 139 -6.46 1.89 -3.68
C ALA A 139 -5.73 1.80 -2.34
N LYS A 140 -6.45 1.94 -1.21
CA LYS A 140 -5.88 1.71 0.14
C LYS A 140 -5.41 0.26 0.30
N LYS A 141 -6.24 -0.72 -0.10
CA LYS A 141 -5.87 -2.15 -0.05
C LYS A 141 -4.64 -2.43 -0.92
N GLU A 142 -4.65 -1.96 -2.16
CA GLU A 142 -3.53 -2.11 -3.09
C GLU A 142 -2.23 -1.50 -2.55
N PHE A 143 -2.32 -0.32 -1.94
CA PHE A 143 -1.17 0.36 -1.33
C PHE A 143 -0.65 -0.38 -0.11
N ALA A 144 -1.53 -0.89 0.76
CA ALA A 144 -1.15 -1.69 1.93
C ALA A 144 -0.46 -3.01 1.52
N GLU A 145 -1.02 -3.73 0.54
CA GLU A 145 -0.38 -4.93 -0.03
C GLU A 145 0.99 -4.60 -0.62
N TYR A 146 1.11 -3.51 -1.37
CA TYR A 146 2.37 -3.13 -1.99
C TYR A 146 3.46 -2.79 -0.95
N LEU A 147 3.09 -2.11 0.15
CA LEU A 147 4.00 -1.88 1.26
C LEU A 147 4.45 -3.18 1.92
N SER A 148 3.50 -4.07 2.23
CA SER A 148 3.80 -5.39 2.83
C SER A 148 4.76 -6.22 1.96
N ASP A 149 4.56 -6.21 0.64
CA ASP A 149 5.43 -6.92 -0.30
C ASP A 149 6.85 -6.32 -0.32
N ILE A 150 6.96 -4.98 -0.30
CA ILE A 150 8.26 -4.28 -0.24
C ILE A 150 8.98 -4.61 1.08
N GLU A 151 8.28 -4.54 2.21
CA GLU A 151 8.83 -4.84 3.54
C GLU A 151 9.33 -6.30 3.61
N SER A 152 8.54 -7.25 3.11
CA SER A 152 8.94 -8.66 3.02
C SER A 152 10.21 -8.87 2.18
N LEU A 153 10.34 -8.14 1.06
CA LEU A 153 11.57 -8.17 0.27
C LEU A 153 12.74 -7.50 1.02
N MET A 154 12.49 -6.41 1.74
CA MET A 154 13.52 -5.74 2.53
C MET A 154 14.07 -6.65 3.62
N GLU A 155 13.23 -7.41 4.32
CA GLU A 155 13.65 -8.42 5.28
C GLU A 155 14.51 -9.49 4.61
N LYS A 156 14.07 -10.02 3.46
CA LYS A 156 14.80 -11.03 2.68
C LYS A 156 16.20 -10.57 2.26
N TYR A 157 16.34 -9.31 1.85
CA TYR A 157 17.61 -8.74 1.35
C TYR A 157 18.39 -7.98 2.43
N TYR A 158 17.97 -8.03 3.70
CA TYR A 158 18.68 -7.36 4.78
C TYR A 158 19.99 -8.07 5.12
N GLU A 159 21.06 -7.30 5.23
CA GLU A 159 22.35 -7.75 5.74
C GLU A 159 22.64 -7.05 7.08
N ARG A 160 23.22 -7.77 8.04
CA ARG A 160 23.61 -7.21 9.35
C ARG A 160 24.51 -5.98 9.26
N SER A 161 25.28 -5.85 8.17
CA SER A 161 26.13 -4.71 7.89
C SER A 161 25.34 -3.40 7.72
N TYR A 162 24.11 -3.47 7.23
CA TYR A 162 23.25 -2.31 6.98
C TYR A 162 22.76 -1.64 8.26
N GLY A 163 22.56 -2.39 9.35
CA GLY A 163 22.14 -1.84 10.65
C GLY A 163 23.13 -0.84 11.28
N ARG A 164 24.37 -0.76 10.76
CA ARG A 164 25.37 0.22 11.20
C ARG A 164 25.31 1.53 10.41
N VAL A 165 24.50 1.60 9.36
CA VAL A 165 24.42 2.75 8.45
C VAL A 165 23.19 3.58 8.80
N LYS A 166 23.41 4.83 9.23
CA LYS A 166 22.33 5.72 9.69
C LYS A 166 21.43 6.25 8.57
N TYR A 167 21.97 6.44 7.36
CA TYR A 167 21.24 7.06 6.24
C TYR A 167 21.22 6.15 5.02
N VAL A 168 20.06 6.04 4.36
CA VAL A 168 19.90 5.26 3.11
C VAL A 168 20.87 5.71 2.02
N SER A 169 21.14 7.01 1.93
CA SER A 169 22.11 7.58 0.98
C SER A 169 23.51 6.97 1.13
N SER A 170 23.90 6.64 2.37
CA SER A 170 25.20 6.06 2.72
C SER A 170 25.30 4.55 2.48
N LEU A 171 24.19 3.86 2.16
CA LEU A 171 24.23 2.44 1.79
C LEU A 171 24.97 2.25 0.46
N LYS A 172 25.69 1.13 0.31
CA LYS A 172 26.23 0.72 -0.99
C LYS A 172 25.07 0.38 -1.94
N PRO A 173 25.26 0.50 -3.27
CA PRO A 173 24.25 0.06 -4.23
C PRO A 173 23.90 -1.41 -4.03
N SER A 174 22.67 -1.70 -3.60
CA SER A 174 22.17 -3.06 -3.35
C SER A 174 20.68 -3.13 -3.63
N VAL A 175 20.11 -4.36 -3.63
CA VAL A 175 18.66 -4.57 -3.70
C VAL A 175 18.00 -3.89 -2.50
N TYR A 176 18.52 -4.11 -1.30
CA TYR A 176 18.02 -3.49 -0.07
C TYR A 176 17.95 -1.96 -0.15
N LYS A 177 19.02 -1.30 -0.64
CA LYS A 177 19.01 0.16 -0.84
C LYS A 177 17.92 0.58 -1.85
N SER A 178 17.72 -0.19 -2.91
CA SER A 178 16.75 0.14 -3.95
C SER A 178 15.31 0.02 -3.43
N LEU A 179 15.04 -0.99 -2.60
CA LEU A 179 13.76 -1.17 -1.91
C LEU A 179 13.50 -0.07 -0.88
N GLN A 180 14.51 0.33 -0.10
CA GLN A 180 14.42 1.46 0.83
C GLN A 180 14.07 2.77 0.10
N LEU A 181 14.69 3.02 -1.05
CA LEU A 181 14.36 4.18 -1.88
C LEU A 181 12.96 4.08 -2.48
N LEU A 182 12.55 2.91 -2.97
CA LEU A 182 11.18 2.68 -3.46
C LEU A 182 10.14 2.88 -2.34
N LEU A 183 10.41 2.41 -1.13
CA LEU A 183 9.55 2.62 0.02
C LEU A 183 9.44 4.11 0.36
N SER A 184 10.55 4.84 0.38
CA SER A 184 10.55 6.30 0.56
C SER A 184 9.76 7.01 -0.55
N ASP A 185 9.86 6.53 -1.78
CA ASP A 185 9.11 7.04 -2.93
C ASP A 185 7.62 6.69 -2.86
N LEU A 186 7.26 5.59 -2.24
CA LEU A 186 5.88 5.17 -2.14
C LEU A 186 5.17 5.89 -0.97
N THR A 187 5.93 6.26 0.06
CA THR A 187 5.42 6.85 1.31
C THR A 187 5.56 8.38 1.40
N ARG A 188 6.15 9.03 0.39
CA ARG A 188 6.20 10.51 0.29
C ARG A 188 4.80 11.12 0.37
N GLY A 189 4.73 12.35 0.85
CA GLY A 189 3.46 13.07 1.01
C GLY A 189 2.56 12.52 2.13
N ASN A 190 3.06 11.62 3.00
CA ASN A 190 2.32 11.02 4.11
C ASN A 190 1.13 10.12 3.70
N LEU A 191 1.12 9.54 2.50
CA LEU A 191 0.04 8.60 2.09
C LEU A 191 -0.17 7.47 3.10
N HIS A 192 0.92 6.97 3.68
CA HIS A 192 0.91 5.93 4.70
C HIS A 192 0.19 6.33 5.99
N LYS A 193 0.02 7.62 6.30
CA LYS A 193 -0.75 8.07 7.48
C LYS A 193 -2.25 7.82 7.32
N ASN A 194 -2.71 7.68 6.07
CA ASN A 194 -4.12 7.42 5.74
C ASN A 194 -4.37 5.94 5.44
N LEU A 195 -3.31 5.14 5.29
CA LEU A 195 -3.38 3.70 5.51
C LEU A 195 -3.37 3.48 7.00
N HIS A 196 -4.56 3.45 7.59
CA HIS A 196 -4.62 2.89 8.92
C HIS A 196 -4.43 1.37 8.83
N THR A 197 -3.18 0.93 8.88
CA THR A 197 -2.84 -0.47 9.17
C THR A 197 -2.32 -0.50 10.61
N PRO A 198 -3.09 -1.06 11.55
CA PRO A 198 -2.64 -1.21 12.92
C PRO A 198 -1.30 -1.95 12.98
N PRO A 199 -0.36 -1.55 13.86
CA PRO A 199 0.87 -2.30 14.09
C PRO A 199 0.57 -3.79 14.33
N PRO A 200 1.43 -4.73 13.86
CA PRO A 200 1.18 -6.17 14.03
C PRO A 200 0.92 -6.60 15.49
N VAL A 201 1.55 -5.93 16.46
CA VAL A 201 1.32 -6.16 17.90
C VAL A 201 -0.12 -5.81 18.30
N ILE A 202 -0.68 -4.75 17.73
CA ILE A 202 -2.06 -4.30 17.99
C ILE A 202 -3.04 -5.24 17.29
N LEU A 203 -2.76 -5.69 16.06
CA LEU A 203 -3.57 -6.71 15.37
C LEU A 203 -3.61 -8.04 16.14
N ALA A 204 -2.46 -8.54 16.60
CA ALA A 204 -2.40 -9.75 17.39
C ALA A 204 -3.21 -9.64 18.69
N LYS A 205 -3.16 -8.46 19.34
CA LYS A 205 -3.93 -8.19 20.54
C LYS A 205 -5.44 -8.09 20.25
N ARG A 206 -5.85 -7.50 19.13
CA ARG A 206 -7.25 -7.51 18.68
C ARG A 206 -7.78 -8.93 18.51
N GLU A 207 -7.01 -9.81 17.86
CA GLU A 207 -7.39 -11.22 17.65
C GLU A 207 -7.52 -11.99 18.98
N GLU A 208 -6.67 -11.71 19.96
CA GLU A 208 -6.78 -12.25 21.32
C GLU A 208 -8.08 -11.79 22.00
N ILE A 209 -8.36 -10.48 21.98
CA ILE A 209 -9.57 -9.89 22.58
C ILE A 209 -10.84 -10.43 21.92
N GLU A 210 -10.88 -10.53 20.58
CA GLU A 210 -12.04 -11.09 19.86
C GLU A 210 -12.32 -12.54 20.26
N LYS A 211 -11.27 -13.35 20.45
CA LYS A 211 -11.40 -14.73 20.94
C LYS A 211 -11.92 -14.76 22.37
N GLU A 212 -11.39 -13.92 23.25
CA GLU A 212 -11.83 -13.83 24.64
C GLU A 212 -13.29 -13.39 24.75
N LEU A 213 -13.69 -12.31 24.05
CA LEU A 213 -15.07 -11.83 23.99
C LEU A 213 -16.01 -12.92 23.44
N SER A 214 -15.61 -13.61 22.38
CA SER A 214 -16.41 -14.72 21.82
C SER A 214 -16.62 -15.87 22.82
N VAL A 215 -15.60 -16.18 23.63
CA VAL A 215 -15.71 -17.18 24.71
C VAL A 215 -16.64 -16.68 25.82
N LEU A 216 -16.51 -15.41 26.21
CA LEU A 216 -17.35 -14.78 27.23
C LEU A 216 -18.82 -14.75 26.82
N ILE A 217 -19.15 -14.27 25.61
CA ILE A 217 -20.52 -14.24 25.08
C ILE A 217 -21.16 -15.63 25.13
N LYS A 218 -20.43 -16.67 24.69
CA LYS A 218 -20.93 -18.06 24.72
C LYS A 218 -21.11 -18.58 26.15
N LYS A 219 -20.19 -18.25 27.05
CA LYS A 219 -20.23 -18.69 28.44
C LYS A 219 -21.38 -18.03 29.20
N THR A 220 -21.59 -16.74 28.97
CA THR A 220 -22.67 -15.97 29.61
C THR A 220 -24.02 -16.16 28.94
N LYS A 221 -24.07 -16.77 27.74
CA LYS A 221 -25.28 -16.84 26.93
C LYS A 221 -25.93 -15.47 26.75
N SER A 222 -25.08 -14.44 26.64
CA SER A 222 -25.55 -13.09 26.40
C SER A 222 -26.18 -13.01 25.02
N ASP A 223 -27.19 -12.17 24.88
CA ASP A 223 -27.87 -11.92 23.61
C ASP A 223 -27.05 -10.98 22.70
N ILE A 224 -25.98 -10.38 23.21
CA ILE A 224 -25.09 -9.48 22.45
C ILE A 224 -24.07 -10.27 21.61
N THR A 225 -23.83 -9.78 20.41
CA THR A 225 -22.84 -10.32 19.47
C THR A 225 -21.52 -9.56 19.54
N LEU A 226 -20.44 -10.18 19.03
CA LEU A 226 -19.14 -9.52 18.93
C LEU A 226 -19.22 -8.26 18.03
N ASP A 227 -19.96 -8.35 16.92
CA ASP A 227 -20.14 -7.25 15.99
C ASP A 227 -20.86 -6.06 16.67
N GLU A 228 -21.90 -6.32 17.47
CA GLU A 228 -22.59 -5.27 18.25
C GLU A 228 -21.67 -4.60 19.26
N ILE A 229 -20.78 -5.35 19.93
CA ILE A 229 -19.76 -4.78 20.84
C ILE A 229 -18.80 -3.87 20.06
N GLN A 230 -18.35 -4.32 18.88
CA GLN A 230 -17.44 -3.53 18.03
C GLN A 230 -18.11 -2.27 17.50
N ASP A 231 -19.39 -2.35 17.12
CA ASP A 231 -20.18 -1.21 16.65
C ASP A 231 -20.41 -0.18 17.77
N ILE A 232 -20.71 -0.63 18.99
CA ILE A 232 -20.89 0.28 20.15
C ILE A 232 -19.57 1.02 20.45
N ILE A 233 -18.43 0.33 20.46
CA ILE A 233 -17.12 0.96 20.66
C ILE A 233 -16.77 1.89 19.49
N TYR A 234 -17.10 1.51 18.26
CA TYR A 234 -16.79 2.36 17.11
C TYR A 234 -17.62 3.65 17.12
N GLU A 235 -18.93 3.56 17.35
CA GLU A 235 -19.85 4.70 17.31
C GLU A 235 -19.90 5.53 18.60
N GLU A 236 -19.08 5.18 19.60
CA GLU A 236 -19.08 5.78 20.93
C GLU A 236 -19.16 7.31 20.92
N THR A 237 -19.98 7.82 21.83
CA THR A 237 -20.18 9.24 22.06
C THR A 237 -19.71 9.67 23.44
N ASP A 238 -19.77 8.75 24.42
CA ASP A 238 -19.21 8.93 25.75
C ASP A 238 -18.88 7.59 26.43
N PHE A 239 -18.40 7.66 27.68
CA PHE A 239 -18.01 6.49 28.47
C PHE A 239 -19.21 5.67 29.00
N GLU A 240 -20.44 6.18 28.87
CA GLU A 240 -21.65 5.46 29.27
C GLU A 240 -21.99 4.34 28.28
N ASP A 241 -21.55 4.45 27.03
CA ASP A 241 -21.73 3.43 25.98
C ASP A 241 -21.07 2.08 26.37
N LEU A 242 -19.95 2.11 27.12
CA LEU A 242 -19.32 0.90 27.68
C LEU A 242 -20.22 0.22 28.73
N ASN A 243 -21.00 1.00 29.50
CA ASN A 243 -21.90 0.45 30.51
C ASN A 243 -23.08 -0.30 29.88
N ASP A 244 -23.50 0.07 28.68
CA ASP A 244 -24.56 -0.64 27.96
C ASP A 244 -24.08 -2.02 27.51
N ILE A 245 -22.81 -2.16 27.14
CA ILE A 245 -22.19 -3.47 26.91
C ILE A 245 -22.12 -4.26 28.21
N ILE A 246 -21.66 -3.66 29.31
CA ILE A 246 -21.54 -4.34 30.62
C ILE A 246 -22.90 -4.85 31.10
N ARG A 247 -23.98 -4.08 30.90
CA ARG A 247 -25.36 -4.49 31.24
C ARG A 247 -25.81 -5.74 30.47
N ALA A 248 -25.39 -5.90 29.22
CA ALA A 248 -25.70 -7.09 28.43
C ALA A 248 -25.03 -8.37 28.99
N PHE A 249 -24.01 -8.22 29.84
CA PHE A 249 -23.29 -9.31 30.49
C PHE A 249 -23.65 -9.52 31.97
N ASP A 250 -24.51 -8.68 32.56
CA ASP A 250 -24.82 -8.75 33.98
C ASP A 250 -25.74 -9.95 34.32
N MET A 251 -25.12 -11.03 34.78
CA MET A 251 -25.79 -12.26 35.24
C MET A 251 -25.84 -12.40 36.77
N GLY A 252 -25.53 -11.35 37.54
CA GLY A 252 -25.59 -11.39 39.01
C GLY A 252 -24.45 -12.15 39.71
N SER A 253 -23.35 -12.47 39.02
CA SER A 253 -22.14 -13.10 39.59
C SER A 253 -20.94 -12.13 39.60
N PRO A 254 -20.44 -11.68 40.76
CA PRO A 254 -19.40 -10.65 40.86
C PRO A 254 -18.05 -11.02 40.22
N TYR A 255 -17.66 -12.30 40.26
CA TYR A 255 -16.36 -12.75 39.73
C TYR A 255 -16.32 -12.84 38.20
N GLU A 256 -17.46 -13.11 37.57
CA GLU A 256 -17.54 -13.17 36.10
C GLU A 256 -17.62 -11.77 35.50
N LEU A 257 -18.25 -10.83 36.23
CA LEU A 257 -18.32 -9.43 35.84
C LEU A 257 -16.94 -8.75 35.78
N GLN A 258 -16.04 -9.07 36.71
CA GLN A 258 -14.69 -8.49 36.73
C GLN A 258 -13.88 -8.86 35.46
N ASN A 259 -13.87 -10.13 35.07
CA ASN A 259 -13.17 -10.58 33.88
C ASN A 259 -13.75 -9.94 32.61
N ILE A 260 -15.08 -9.77 32.56
CA ILE A 260 -15.76 -9.13 31.44
C ILE A 260 -15.37 -7.65 31.34
N ILE A 261 -15.34 -6.94 32.47
CA ILE A 261 -14.89 -5.54 32.52
C ILE A 261 -13.44 -5.41 32.07
N GLU A 262 -12.56 -6.33 32.45
CA GLU A 262 -11.15 -6.31 32.03
C GLU A 262 -11.02 -6.49 30.51
N THR A 263 -11.63 -7.52 29.93
CA THR A 263 -11.60 -7.75 28.48
C THR A 263 -12.28 -6.60 27.71
N LEU A 264 -13.36 -6.01 28.23
CA LEU A 264 -14.03 -4.85 27.61
C LEU A 264 -13.16 -3.59 27.65
N ASN A 265 -12.43 -3.36 28.74
CA ASN A 265 -11.45 -2.27 28.80
C ASN A 265 -10.29 -2.48 27.81
N GLU A 266 -9.86 -3.73 27.60
CA GLU A 266 -8.90 -4.03 26.55
C GLU A 266 -9.50 -3.78 25.16
N ALA A 267 -10.73 -4.22 24.91
CA ALA A 267 -11.45 -3.96 23.66
C ALA A 267 -11.54 -2.45 23.38
N TRP A 268 -11.94 -1.65 24.37
CA TRP A 268 -11.96 -0.18 24.26
C TRP A 268 -10.58 0.39 23.88
N ASN A 269 -9.49 -0.13 24.44
CA ASN A 269 -8.16 0.39 24.15
C ASN A 269 -7.61 -0.04 22.78
N TYR A 270 -8.06 -1.17 22.25
CA TYR A 270 -7.46 -1.80 21.07
C TYR A 270 -8.36 -1.78 19.83
N PHE A 271 -9.69 -1.72 19.94
CA PHE A 271 -10.61 -1.58 18.81
C PHE A 271 -10.72 -0.14 18.31
N PRO A 272 -11.06 0.08 17.02
CA PRO A 272 -11.09 1.40 16.41
C PRO A 272 -12.27 2.26 16.90
N HIS A 273 -12.05 3.57 16.97
CA HIS A 273 -13.02 4.57 17.45
C HIS A 273 -13.35 5.57 16.37
N ARG A 274 -14.62 5.90 16.14
CA ARG A 274 -15.01 6.95 15.18
C ARG A 274 -14.47 8.31 15.59
N VAL A 275 -14.50 8.65 16.88
CA VAL A 275 -13.98 9.93 17.41
C VAL A 275 -12.46 10.07 17.22
N LEU A 276 -11.74 8.96 17.08
CA LEU A 276 -10.30 8.93 16.77
C LEU A 276 -10.02 8.71 15.28
N ASN A 277 -11.00 8.95 14.41
CA ASN A 277 -10.92 8.72 12.95
C ASN A 277 -10.56 7.26 12.58
N GLY A 278 -11.11 6.29 13.30
CA GLY A 278 -10.88 4.86 13.08
C GLY A 278 -9.59 4.32 13.70
N LEU A 279 -8.87 5.12 14.50
CA LEU A 279 -7.74 4.67 15.32
C LEU A 279 -8.22 4.16 16.68
N CYS A 280 -7.42 3.36 17.38
CA CYS A 280 -7.64 3.03 18.79
C CYS A 280 -6.72 3.83 19.74
N PRO A 281 -7.07 3.94 21.04
CA PRO A 281 -6.22 4.59 22.04
C PRO A 281 -4.79 4.05 22.09
N ALA A 282 -4.60 2.73 21.96
CA ALA A 282 -3.27 2.11 21.93
C ALA A 282 -2.45 2.58 20.71
N GLU A 283 -3.09 2.84 19.58
CA GLU A 283 -2.45 3.34 18.36
C GLU A 283 -2.03 4.80 18.49
N ILE A 284 -2.88 5.63 19.09
CA ILE A 284 -2.55 7.03 19.41
C ILE A 284 -1.33 7.09 20.35
N ALA A 285 -1.31 6.23 21.38
CA ALA A 285 -0.20 6.14 22.32
C ALA A 285 1.09 5.65 21.63
N HIS A 286 0.98 4.69 20.72
CA HIS A 286 2.11 4.18 19.95
C HIS A 286 2.69 5.25 19.00
N GLN A 287 1.85 5.95 18.25
CA GLN A 287 2.26 7.04 17.37
C GLN A 287 2.93 8.18 18.14
N SER A 288 2.39 8.55 19.30
CA SER A 288 2.95 9.59 20.17
C SER A 288 4.33 9.23 20.72
N LYS A 289 4.58 7.95 20.99
CA LYS A 289 5.90 7.44 21.39
C LYS A 289 6.90 7.45 20.23
N GLN A 290 6.48 7.07 19.02
CA GLN A 290 7.34 7.11 17.83
C GLN A 290 7.71 8.54 17.43
N ALA A 291 6.77 9.49 17.49
CA ALA A 291 7.04 10.90 17.20
C ALA A 291 8.07 11.53 18.15
N LYS A 292 8.15 11.06 19.40
CA LYS A 292 9.18 11.47 20.38
C LYS A 292 10.56 10.84 20.13
N LEU A 293 10.63 9.74 19.38
CA LEU A 293 11.89 9.08 19.01
C LEU A 293 12.48 9.62 17.70
N LEU A 294 11.65 10.29 16.90
CA LEU A 294 12.01 10.87 15.59
C LEU A 294 12.37 12.36 15.66
N ASN A 295 12.08 13.03 16.78
CA ASN A 295 12.51 14.41 17.09
C ASN A 295 13.67 14.40 18.08
#